data_AF-A0A2N3PNX7-F1
#
_entry.id   AF-A0A2N3PNX7-F1
#
_cell.length_a   1.000
_cell.length_b   1.000
_cell.length_c   1.000
_cell.angle_alpha   90.00
_cell.angle_beta   90.00
_cell.angle_gamma   90.00
#
_symmetry.space_group_name_H-M   'P 1'
#
loop_
_entity.id
_entity.type
_entity.pdbx_description
1 polymer ?
#
loop_
_entity_poly.entity_id
_entity_poly.type
_entity_poly.pdbx_seq_one_letter_code
_entity_poly.pdbx_strand_id
1 'polypeptide(L)'
;MSARMNIVDTRHVVFPARPSPGFDQATIDFYRDLVQPFGRSVDEDLLSRGGGIQHRDIIDDLIRDDFAYRPDLIVIAHALPDLLPFTVVGPYLDHRLNGGATCFGISQQGLGAPFTALRTALGYHRVSRSRLAVIAILEQTTLPSRHPVAEERELLDSGVILVLSEDAGFPISQVLLLDPETPVRSSITRHIDKEAGATLVILGASVDAGDLDCTVQRADARHYCTGVWVALSQASSRLRDTFSTIILCDTDPVSGASYIAVLRA
;
A
#
# COMPACT_ATOMS: atom_id res chain seq x y z
N MET A 1 -14.87 20.76 17.62
CA MET A 1 -14.80 19.55 16.78
C MET A 1 -13.34 19.24 16.56
N SER A 2 -12.86 18.03 16.86
CA SER A 2 -11.50 17.64 16.47
C SER A 2 -11.44 17.62 14.94
N ALA A 3 -10.41 18.22 14.35
CA ALA A 3 -10.18 18.11 12.92
C ALA A 3 -10.08 16.63 12.51
N ARG A 4 -10.62 16.29 11.34
CA ARG A 4 -10.58 14.94 10.78
C ARG A 4 -9.52 14.92 9.68
N MET A 5 -8.73 13.85 9.66
CA MET A 5 -7.78 13.61 8.59
C MET A 5 -8.47 12.88 7.44
N ASN A 6 -8.27 13.42 6.25
CA ASN A 6 -8.92 12.99 5.03
C ASN A 6 -7.87 12.46 4.05
N ILE A 7 -8.23 11.47 3.23
CA ILE A 7 -7.46 11.17 2.01
C ILE A 7 -7.86 12.25 0.98
N VAL A 8 -6.92 13.13 0.65
CA VAL A 8 -7.17 14.31 -0.20
C VAL A 8 -6.68 14.13 -1.63
N ASP A 9 -5.67 13.28 -1.83
CA ASP A 9 -5.20 12.87 -3.15
C ASP A 9 -4.66 11.44 -3.11
N THR A 10 -4.74 10.76 -4.24
CA THR A 10 -4.16 9.43 -4.44
C THR A 10 -3.55 9.34 -5.82
N ARG A 11 -2.33 8.81 -5.91
CA ARG A 11 -1.68 8.49 -7.19
C ARG A 11 -1.25 7.05 -7.19
N HIS A 12 -1.31 6.41 -8.35
CA HIS A 12 -0.80 5.06 -8.52
C HIS A 12 0.02 4.95 -9.79
N VAL A 13 0.94 4.00 -9.78
CA VAL A 13 1.70 3.58 -10.96
C VAL A 13 1.73 2.06 -10.98
N VAL A 14 1.66 1.49 -12.18
CA VAL A 14 1.82 0.06 -12.42
C VAL A 14 2.81 -0.07 -13.55
N PHE A 15 3.89 -0.81 -13.30
CA PHE A 15 4.91 -1.03 -14.30
C PHE A 15 4.54 -2.26 -15.12
N PRO A 16 4.63 -2.19 -16.46
CA PRO A 16 4.52 -3.39 -17.27
C PRO A 16 5.70 -4.33 -16.98
N ALA A 17 5.49 -5.62 -17.19
CA ALA A 17 6.58 -6.59 -17.18
C ALA A 17 7.66 -6.13 -18.18
N ARG A 18 8.91 -6.10 -17.72
CA ARG A 18 10.06 -5.72 -18.55
C ARG A 18 11.21 -6.69 -18.32
N PRO A 19 12.12 -6.85 -19.31
CA PRO A 19 13.31 -7.68 -19.13
C PRO A 19 14.16 -7.20 -17.95
N SER A 20 14.81 -8.12 -17.26
CA SER A 20 15.78 -7.78 -16.23
C SER A 20 16.89 -6.90 -16.80
N PRO A 21 17.33 -5.86 -16.07
CA PRO A 21 18.48 -5.06 -16.48
C PRO A 21 19.80 -5.86 -16.43
N GLY A 22 19.77 -7.11 -15.93
CA GLY A 22 20.96 -7.88 -15.58
C GLY A 22 21.54 -7.41 -14.24
N PHE A 23 22.18 -8.33 -13.52
CA PHE A 23 22.83 -8.05 -12.25
C PHE A 23 24.32 -8.32 -12.39
N ASP A 24 25.14 -7.39 -11.90
CA ASP A 24 26.58 -7.59 -11.86
C ASP A 24 26.98 -8.60 -10.77
N GLN A 25 28.21 -9.09 -10.85
CA GLN A 25 28.70 -10.10 -9.90
C GLN A 25 28.68 -9.58 -8.45
N ALA A 26 28.97 -8.28 -8.25
CA ALA A 26 28.96 -7.66 -6.93
C ALA A 26 27.56 -7.69 -6.28
N THR A 27 26.51 -7.44 -7.07
CA THR A 27 25.12 -7.51 -6.61
C THR A 27 24.70 -8.94 -6.28
N ILE A 28 25.12 -9.91 -7.10
CA ILE A 28 24.86 -11.33 -6.84
C ILE A 28 25.55 -11.78 -5.55
N ASP A 29 26.82 -11.40 -5.36
CA ASP A 29 27.59 -11.74 -4.16
C ASP A 29 26.98 -11.10 -2.91
N PHE A 30 26.52 -9.85 -3.01
CA PHE A 30 25.74 -9.19 -1.94
C PHE A 30 24.50 -10.00 -1.54
N TYR A 31 23.72 -10.50 -2.50
CA TYR A 31 22.55 -11.32 -2.16
C TYR A 31 22.93 -12.66 -1.56
N ARG A 32 24.00 -13.31 -2.03
CA ARG A 32 24.49 -14.57 -1.44
C ARG A 32 24.86 -14.36 0.02
N ASP A 33 25.62 -13.32 0.31
CA ASP A 33 25.99 -12.95 1.68
C ASP A 33 24.77 -12.65 2.56
N LEU A 34 23.72 -12.05 1.98
CA LEU A 34 22.47 -11.73 2.69
C LEU A 34 21.66 -12.98 3.05
N VAL A 35 21.55 -13.97 2.15
CA VAL A 35 20.61 -15.10 2.31
C VAL A 35 21.27 -16.36 2.89
N GLN A 36 22.57 -16.54 2.68
CA GLN A 36 23.31 -17.73 3.14
C GLN A 36 23.25 -17.96 4.67
N PRO A 37 23.31 -16.94 5.54
CA PRO A 37 23.17 -17.12 7.00
C PRO A 37 21.82 -17.73 7.41
N PHE A 38 20.80 -17.62 6.55
CA PHE A 38 19.46 -18.15 6.77
C PHE A 38 19.23 -19.51 6.09
N GLY A 39 20.30 -20.16 5.61
CA GLY A 39 20.21 -21.46 4.92
C GLY A 39 19.52 -21.39 3.56
N ARG A 40 19.45 -20.19 2.97
CA ARG A 40 18.86 -19.94 1.65
C ARG A 40 19.97 -19.74 0.62
N SER A 41 19.62 -19.93 -0.64
CA SER A 41 20.48 -19.64 -1.80
C SER A 41 19.81 -18.59 -2.69
N VAL A 42 20.64 -17.84 -3.42
CA VAL A 42 20.15 -16.95 -4.47
C VAL A 42 19.63 -17.80 -5.63
N ASP A 43 18.41 -17.51 -6.09
CA ASP A 43 17.84 -18.09 -7.31
C ASP A 43 18.12 -17.10 -8.45
N GLU A 44 19.27 -17.27 -9.12
CA GLU A 44 19.73 -16.36 -10.18
C GLU A 44 18.79 -16.37 -11.40
N ASP A 45 18.16 -17.51 -11.70
CA ASP A 45 17.15 -17.62 -12.74
C ASP A 45 15.92 -16.78 -12.39
N LEU A 46 15.43 -16.87 -11.14
CA LEU A 46 14.34 -16.00 -10.64
C LEU A 46 14.72 -14.52 -10.74
N LEU A 47 15.90 -14.16 -10.25
CA LEU A 47 16.41 -12.80 -10.25
C LEU A 47 16.50 -12.23 -11.68
N SER A 48 16.97 -13.04 -12.64
CA SER A 48 17.08 -12.66 -14.06
C SER A 48 15.75 -12.53 -14.80
N ARG A 49 14.65 -13.06 -14.25
CA ARG A 49 13.30 -12.90 -14.81
C ARG A 49 12.57 -11.66 -14.32
N GLY A 50 12.97 -11.10 -13.18
CA GLY A 50 12.30 -9.93 -12.60
C GLY A 50 12.60 -8.64 -13.37
N GLY A 51 11.69 -7.66 -13.28
CA GLY A 51 11.82 -6.38 -13.97
C GLY A 51 12.91 -5.44 -13.43
N GLY A 52 13.51 -5.77 -12.29
CA GLY A 52 14.56 -4.95 -11.67
C GLY A 52 14.07 -3.55 -11.26
N ILE A 53 12.78 -3.39 -11.02
CA ILE A 53 12.19 -2.15 -10.51
C ILE A 53 12.56 -2.01 -9.03
N GLN A 54 13.07 -0.85 -8.65
CA GLN A 54 13.34 -0.51 -7.25
C GLN A 54 12.26 0.40 -6.71
N HIS A 55 12.07 0.42 -5.40
CA HIS A 55 11.16 1.36 -4.74
C HIS A 55 11.45 2.82 -5.11
N ARG A 56 12.71 3.20 -5.31
CA ARG A 56 13.06 4.56 -5.77
C ARG A 56 12.48 4.88 -7.16
N ASP A 57 12.46 3.91 -8.06
CA ASP A 57 11.98 4.08 -9.43
C ASP A 57 10.45 4.26 -9.40
N ILE A 58 9.77 3.50 -8.54
CA ILE A 58 8.34 3.63 -8.26
C ILE A 58 8.03 5.02 -7.68
N ILE A 59 8.82 5.49 -6.70
CA ILE A 59 8.68 6.82 -6.13
C ILE A 59 8.84 7.90 -7.20
N ASP A 60 9.87 7.80 -8.02
CA ASP A 60 10.12 8.77 -9.09
C ASP A 60 8.91 8.94 -9.99
N ASP A 61 8.27 7.83 -10.35
CA ASP A 61 7.07 7.78 -11.20
C ASP A 61 5.83 8.34 -10.49
N LEU A 62 5.65 8.03 -9.21
CA LEU A 62 4.53 8.52 -8.41
C LEU A 62 4.53 10.04 -8.20
N ILE A 63 5.72 10.65 -8.15
CA ILE A 63 5.88 12.10 -7.93
C ILE A 63 6.26 12.86 -9.20
N ARG A 64 6.20 12.23 -10.39
CA ARG A 64 6.40 12.94 -11.67
C ARG A 64 5.28 13.94 -11.87
N ASP A 65 5.67 15.12 -12.34
CA ASP A 65 4.83 16.26 -12.71
C ASP A 65 3.79 16.66 -11.66
N ASP A 66 3.60 17.96 -11.42
CA ASP A 66 2.54 18.56 -10.57
C ASP A 66 2.36 18.05 -9.10
N PHE A 67 3.16 17.10 -8.59
CA PHE A 67 3.13 16.66 -7.19
C PHE A 67 3.70 17.74 -6.27
N ALA A 68 2.86 18.71 -5.90
CA ALA A 68 3.25 19.92 -5.20
C ALA A 68 3.00 19.86 -3.68
N TYR A 69 3.07 18.68 -3.06
CA TYR A 69 2.90 18.50 -1.62
C TYR A 69 4.21 18.64 -0.85
N ARG A 70 4.14 19.23 0.35
CA ARG A 70 5.26 19.36 1.31
C ARG A 70 4.89 18.73 2.65
N PRO A 71 4.91 17.39 2.74
CA PRO A 71 4.47 16.69 3.94
C PRO A 71 5.40 16.98 5.12
N ASP A 72 4.85 16.92 6.33
CA ASP A 72 5.61 16.90 7.58
C ASP A 72 5.82 15.47 8.13
N LEU A 73 5.17 14.48 7.49
CA LEU A 73 5.27 13.06 7.78
C LEU A 73 5.29 12.22 6.49
N ILE A 74 6.27 11.34 6.36
CA ILE A 74 6.36 10.35 5.30
C ILE A 74 6.42 8.96 5.91
N VAL A 75 5.51 8.08 5.45
CA VAL A 75 5.49 6.67 5.84
C VAL A 75 5.63 5.79 4.61
N ILE A 76 6.68 4.96 4.57
CA ILE A 76 6.86 3.96 3.52
C ILE A 76 6.24 2.65 3.99
N ALA A 77 5.32 2.07 3.23
CA ALA A 77 4.70 0.78 3.54
C ALA A 77 4.98 -0.23 2.42
N HIS A 78 5.42 -1.43 2.76
CA HIS A 78 5.64 -2.48 1.77
C HIS A 78 5.55 -3.87 2.42
N ALA A 79 5.06 -4.86 1.66
CA ALA A 79 5.03 -6.25 2.10
C ALA A 79 6.27 -7.02 1.63
N LEU A 80 6.67 -6.83 0.37
CA LEU A 80 7.89 -7.41 -0.20
C LEU A 80 9.07 -6.44 -0.03
N PRO A 81 10.29 -6.92 0.25
CA PRO A 81 11.45 -6.04 0.41
C PRO A 81 11.80 -5.35 -0.91
N ASP A 82 12.47 -4.19 -0.84
CA ASP A 82 13.07 -3.58 -2.04
C ASP A 82 14.20 -4.46 -2.57
N LEU A 83 14.52 -4.30 -3.85
CA LEU A 83 15.54 -5.08 -4.53
C LEU A 83 16.92 -4.75 -3.98
N LEU A 84 17.29 -3.47 -3.92
CA LEU A 84 18.59 -3.02 -3.42
C LEU A 84 18.41 -2.04 -2.27
N PRO A 85 18.87 -2.36 -1.04
CA PRO A 85 18.70 -1.49 0.12
C PRO A 85 19.71 -0.32 0.15
N PHE A 86 20.30 0.06 -0.98
CA PHE A 86 21.26 1.16 -1.04
C PHE A 86 20.59 2.54 -0.98
N THR A 87 19.29 2.61 -1.27
CA THR A 87 18.50 3.83 -1.12
C THR A 87 17.58 3.71 0.07
N VAL A 88 17.72 4.60 1.06
CA VAL A 88 16.74 4.71 2.13
C VAL A 88 15.55 5.49 1.58
N VAL A 89 14.50 4.79 1.17
CA VAL A 89 13.40 5.33 0.34
C VAL A 89 12.64 6.48 1.01
N GLY A 90 12.47 6.46 2.35
CA GLY A 90 11.81 7.54 3.09
C GLY A 90 12.53 8.88 2.96
N PRO A 91 13.80 8.98 3.42
CA PRO A 91 14.64 10.17 3.20
C PRO A 91 14.81 10.56 1.73
N TYR A 92 14.84 9.58 0.81
CA TYR A 92 14.87 9.86 -0.63
C TYR A 92 13.61 10.62 -1.08
N LEU A 93 12.42 10.14 -0.71
CA LEU A 93 11.15 10.81 -1.00
C LEU A 93 11.10 12.20 -0.32
N ASP A 94 11.53 12.31 0.93
CA ASP A 94 11.61 13.60 1.64
C ASP A 94 12.47 14.61 0.89
N HIS A 95 13.67 14.21 0.49
CA HIS A 95 14.57 15.05 -0.30
C HIS A 95 13.91 15.53 -1.60
N ARG A 96 13.19 14.64 -2.30
CA ARG A 96 12.46 14.98 -3.52
C ARG A 96 11.28 15.94 -3.29
N LEU A 97 10.74 15.98 -2.08
CA LEU A 97 9.66 16.88 -1.66
C LEU A 97 10.13 18.14 -0.91
N ASN A 98 11.42 18.50 -1.08
CA ASN A 98 12.10 19.66 -0.46
C ASN A 98 12.49 19.50 1.03
N GLY A 99 12.38 18.30 1.58
CA GLY A 99 12.89 17.96 2.90
C GLY A 99 12.05 18.45 4.08
N GLY A 100 12.34 17.88 5.25
CA GLY A 100 11.82 18.35 6.54
C GLY A 100 10.73 17.47 7.15
N ALA A 101 10.35 16.39 6.47
CA ALA A 101 9.39 15.43 7.01
C ALA A 101 10.04 14.47 8.01
N THR A 102 9.27 14.05 9.02
CA THR A 102 9.60 12.85 9.78
C THR A 102 9.38 11.63 8.89
N CYS A 103 10.38 10.75 8.77
CA CYS A 103 10.33 9.59 7.86
C CYS A 103 10.52 8.27 8.60
N PHE A 104 9.68 7.28 8.32
CA PHE A 104 9.92 5.89 8.73
C PHE A 104 9.22 4.88 7.80
N GLY A 105 9.62 3.61 7.90
CA GLY A 105 9.05 2.50 7.15
C GLY A 105 8.21 1.57 8.03
N ILE A 106 7.20 0.94 7.44
CA ILE A 106 6.43 -0.17 7.97
C ILE A 106 6.55 -1.32 6.97
N SER A 107 7.22 -2.38 7.40
CA SER A 107 7.50 -3.57 6.60
C SER A 107 7.15 -4.83 7.37
N GLN A 108 7.17 -5.99 6.72
CA GLN A 108 7.01 -7.30 7.36
C GLN A 108 5.66 -7.49 8.09
N GLN A 109 4.62 -6.78 7.64
CA GLN A 109 3.24 -6.96 8.10
C GLN A 109 2.30 -7.45 6.98
N GLY A 110 2.86 -7.96 5.88
CA GLY A 110 2.09 -8.33 4.70
C GLY A 110 1.19 -7.18 4.23
N LEU A 111 -0.06 -7.50 3.93
CA LEU A 111 -1.08 -6.55 3.48
C LEU A 111 -1.54 -5.62 4.60
N GLY A 112 -1.15 -5.88 5.85
CA GLY A 112 -1.41 -5.00 6.99
C GLY A 112 -0.55 -3.75 7.04
N ALA A 113 0.60 -3.74 6.36
CA ALA A 113 1.55 -2.62 6.43
C ALA A 113 0.92 -1.26 6.04
N PRO A 114 0.16 -1.14 4.93
CA PRO A 114 -0.54 0.10 4.59
C PRO A 114 -1.59 0.54 5.61
N PHE A 115 -2.33 -0.39 6.20
CA PHE A 115 -3.35 -0.08 7.21
C PHE A 115 -2.70 0.39 8.52
N THR A 116 -1.57 -0.20 8.91
CA THR A 116 -0.76 0.29 10.03
C THR A 116 -0.18 1.67 9.71
N ALA A 117 0.27 1.94 8.48
CA ALA A 117 0.71 3.27 8.06
C ALA A 117 -0.41 4.31 8.22
N LEU A 118 -1.62 3.98 7.79
CA LEU A 118 -2.80 4.82 7.94
C LEU A 118 -3.10 5.10 9.42
N ARG A 119 -3.09 4.06 10.28
CA ARG A 119 -3.27 4.21 11.74
C ARG A 119 -2.20 5.10 12.37
N THR A 120 -0.95 4.96 11.96
CA THR A 120 0.15 5.76 12.48
C THR A 120 0.01 7.23 12.07
N ALA A 121 -0.30 7.52 10.80
CA ALA A 121 -0.54 8.89 10.35
C ALA A 121 -1.69 9.55 11.12
N LEU A 122 -2.80 8.83 11.33
CA LEU A 122 -3.91 9.29 12.18
C LEU A 122 -3.49 9.53 13.63
N GLY A 123 -2.54 8.74 14.15
CA GLY A 123 -1.96 8.93 15.48
C GLY A 123 -1.14 10.21 15.58
N TYR A 124 -0.25 10.45 14.61
CA TYR A 124 0.54 11.69 14.52
C TYR A 124 -0.35 12.92 14.41
N HIS A 125 -1.39 12.85 13.58
CA HIS A 125 -2.37 13.93 13.44
C HIS A 125 -3.12 14.21 14.75
N ARG A 126 -3.61 13.17 15.43
CA ARG A 126 -4.33 13.29 16.71
C ARG A 126 -3.53 14.01 17.81
N VAL A 127 -2.20 13.87 17.80
CA VAL A 127 -1.30 14.56 18.74
C VAL A 127 -0.68 15.82 18.14
N SER A 128 -1.23 16.35 17.05
CA SER A 128 -0.79 17.57 16.35
C SER A 128 0.68 17.53 15.90
N ARG A 129 1.22 16.35 15.60
CA ARG A 129 2.58 16.14 15.08
C ARG A 129 2.65 16.01 13.56
N SER A 130 1.51 15.98 12.89
CA SER A 130 1.44 16.02 11.43
C SER A 130 0.13 16.66 10.98
N ARG A 131 0.22 17.58 10.01
CA ARG A 131 -0.94 18.18 9.31
C ARG A 131 -1.07 17.66 7.89
N LEU A 132 0.04 17.31 7.26
CA LEU A 132 0.10 16.78 5.91
C LEU A 132 1.01 15.55 5.91
N ALA A 133 0.42 14.37 5.78
CA ALA A 133 1.18 13.13 5.68
C ALA A 133 1.13 12.57 4.26
N VAL A 134 2.23 11.96 3.83
CA VAL A 134 2.31 11.13 2.62
C VAL A 134 2.58 9.69 3.05
N ILE A 135 1.75 8.77 2.59
CA ILE A 135 1.98 7.33 2.71
C ILE A 135 2.31 6.80 1.32
N ALA A 136 3.52 6.26 1.14
CA ALA A 136 3.92 5.58 -0.09
C ALA A 136 3.87 4.07 0.14
N ILE A 137 2.97 3.40 -0.57
CA ILE A 137 2.78 1.95 -0.55
C ILE A 137 3.49 1.39 -1.78
N LEU A 138 4.54 0.61 -1.58
CA LEU A 138 5.47 0.22 -2.64
C LEU A 138 5.54 -1.29 -2.75
N GLU A 139 5.51 -1.77 -3.99
CA GLU A 139 5.54 -3.18 -4.31
C GLU A 139 6.45 -3.41 -5.52
N GLN A 140 7.50 -4.18 -5.30
CA GLN A 140 8.37 -4.69 -6.35
C GLN A 140 8.48 -6.22 -6.19
N THR A 141 8.61 -6.93 -7.30
CA THR A 141 8.46 -8.39 -7.40
C THR A 141 9.73 -9.11 -7.82
N THR A 142 10.82 -8.37 -8.06
CA THR A 142 12.16 -8.92 -8.29
C THR A 142 12.78 -9.31 -6.95
N LEU A 143 12.89 -10.63 -6.71
CA LEU A 143 13.38 -11.17 -5.44
C LEU A 143 14.60 -12.07 -5.64
N PRO A 144 15.61 -12.03 -4.74
CA PRO A 144 16.81 -12.87 -4.85
C PRO A 144 16.55 -14.33 -4.45
N SER A 145 15.39 -14.63 -3.84
CA SER A 145 14.99 -15.97 -3.46
C SER A 145 13.47 -16.08 -3.53
N ARG A 146 12.97 -17.32 -3.64
CA ARG A 146 11.55 -17.64 -3.72
C ARG A 146 10.79 -17.13 -2.50
N HIS A 147 9.61 -16.57 -2.75
CA HIS A 147 8.69 -16.09 -1.72
C HIS A 147 7.30 -16.68 -2.00
N PRO A 148 6.66 -17.39 -1.05
CA PRO A 148 5.45 -18.18 -1.32
C PRO A 148 4.36 -17.41 -2.07
N VAL A 149 4.07 -16.18 -1.65
CA VAL A 149 3.02 -15.36 -2.28
C VAL A 149 3.40 -14.90 -3.70
N ALA A 150 4.68 -14.65 -3.97
CA ALA A 150 5.15 -14.20 -5.28
C ALA A 150 5.27 -15.36 -6.28
N GLU A 151 5.29 -16.62 -5.81
CA GLU A 151 5.33 -17.80 -6.67
C GLU A 151 3.93 -18.23 -7.12
N GLU A 152 2.94 -18.06 -6.27
CA GLU A 152 1.55 -18.44 -6.56
C GLU A 152 0.85 -17.46 -7.50
N ARG A 153 1.41 -16.26 -7.69
CA ARG A 153 0.79 -15.14 -8.41
C ARG A 153 1.79 -14.45 -9.32
N GLU A 154 1.35 -14.10 -10.52
CA GLU A 154 2.10 -13.23 -11.44
C GLU A 154 1.96 -11.77 -10.98
N LEU A 155 2.65 -11.43 -9.88
CA LEU A 155 2.58 -10.11 -9.28
C LEU A 155 3.15 -9.02 -10.20
N LEU A 156 2.65 -7.80 -10.04
CA LEU A 156 3.09 -6.61 -10.77
C LEU A 156 3.86 -5.65 -9.86
N ASP A 157 4.92 -5.08 -10.40
CA ASP A 157 5.58 -3.94 -9.79
C ASP A 157 4.62 -2.73 -9.81
N SER A 158 4.31 -2.19 -8.64
CA SER A 158 3.31 -1.13 -8.50
C SER A 158 3.54 -0.27 -7.26
N GLY A 159 2.97 0.92 -7.28
CA GLY A 159 3.02 1.79 -6.12
C GLY A 159 1.81 2.71 -6.02
N VAL A 160 1.54 3.16 -4.81
CA VAL A 160 0.47 4.11 -4.51
C VAL A 160 0.98 5.16 -3.53
N ILE A 161 0.71 6.44 -3.80
CA ILE A 161 0.80 7.50 -2.80
C ILE A 161 -0.60 7.86 -2.32
N LEU A 162 -0.77 7.93 -1.00
CA LEU A 162 -1.91 8.55 -0.35
C LEU A 162 -1.45 9.87 0.28
N VAL A 163 -2.13 10.96 -0.05
CA VAL A 163 -1.92 12.26 0.58
C VAL A 163 -3.03 12.49 1.59
N LEU A 164 -2.64 12.79 2.84
CA LEU A 164 -3.53 12.93 3.97
C LEU A 164 -3.44 14.34 4.56
N SER A 165 -4.55 15.07 4.64
CA SER A 165 -4.60 16.38 5.31
C SER A 165 -5.99 16.66 5.90
N GLU A 166 -6.17 17.84 6.48
CA GLU A 166 -7.49 18.33 6.91
C GLU A 166 -8.32 18.91 5.75
N ASP A 167 -7.76 19.03 4.55
CA ASP A 167 -8.45 19.60 3.38
C ASP A 167 -9.57 18.67 2.89
N ALA A 168 -10.42 19.19 2.00
CA ALA A 168 -11.56 18.44 1.47
C ALA A 168 -11.11 17.13 0.79
N GLY A 169 -11.52 16.00 1.37
CA GLY A 169 -11.16 14.67 0.92
C GLY A 169 -12.14 13.62 1.45
N PHE A 170 -11.72 12.36 1.48
CA PHE A 170 -12.46 11.29 2.12
C PHE A 170 -12.02 11.15 3.58
N PRO A 171 -12.88 11.46 4.58
CA PRO A 171 -12.50 11.37 5.97
C PRO A 171 -12.25 9.92 6.39
N ILE A 172 -11.12 9.66 7.02
CA ILE A 172 -10.80 8.34 7.53
C ILE A 172 -11.47 8.20 8.90
N SER A 173 -12.56 7.44 8.94
CA SER A 173 -13.36 7.25 10.14
C SER A 173 -12.82 6.14 11.04
N GLN A 174 -12.33 5.06 10.43
CA GLN A 174 -11.88 3.90 11.18
C GLN A 174 -10.83 3.08 10.41
N VAL A 175 -9.90 2.47 11.14
CA VAL A 175 -9.01 1.44 10.62
C VAL A 175 -8.97 0.29 11.62
N LEU A 176 -9.30 -0.92 11.17
CA LEU A 176 -9.47 -2.13 11.97
C LEU A 176 -8.46 -3.20 11.56
N LEU A 177 -8.02 -3.95 12.56
CA LEU A 177 -7.40 -5.27 12.41
C LEU A 177 -8.41 -6.28 12.95
N LEU A 178 -8.66 -7.33 12.18
CA LEU A 178 -9.51 -8.45 12.53
C LEU A 178 -8.64 -9.69 12.66
N ASP A 179 -8.82 -10.42 13.76
CA ASP A 179 -8.21 -11.73 13.94
C ASP A 179 -8.75 -12.71 12.88
N PRO A 180 -7.97 -13.74 12.47
CA PRO A 180 -8.37 -14.68 11.41
C PRO A 180 -9.75 -15.35 11.63
N GLU A 181 -10.12 -15.58 12.89
CA GLU A 181 -11.41 -16.20 13.26
C GLU A 181 -12.61 -15.23 13.16
N THR A 182 -12.35 -13.92 13.00
CA THR A 182 -13.41 -12.92 12.96
C THR A 182 -14.07 -12.88 11.57
N PRO A 183 -15.39 -13.07 11.46
CA PRO A 183 -16.06 -13.05 10.17
C PRO A 183 -15.93 -11.68 9.47
N VAL A 184 -15.23 -11.66 8.34
CA VAL A 184 -14.98 -10.44 7.55
C VAL A 184 -16.29 -9.82 7.06
N ARG A 185 -17.21 -10.63 6.51
CA ARG A 185 -18.52 -10.19 6.03
C ARG A 185 -19.28 -9.39 7.09
N SER A 186 -19.45 -9.95 8.29
CA SER A 186 -20.17 -9.29 9.39
C SER A 186 -19.47 -8.02 9.88
N SER A 187 -18.16 -7.92 9.70
CA SER A 187 -17.38 -6.72 10.04
C SER A 187 -17.56 -5.62 9.00
N ILE A 188 -17.62 -5.97 7.71
CA ILE A 188 -17.94 -5.03 6.62
C ILE A 188 -19.39 -4.55 6.72
N THR A 189 -20.36 -5.47 6.88
CA THR A 189 -21.80 -5.15 6.91
C THR A 189 -22.15 -4.16 8.02
N ARG A 190 -21.44 -4.18 9.16
CA ARG A 190 -21.62 -3.20 10.25
C ARG A 190 -21.35 -1.75 9.84
N HIS A 191 -20.64 -1.54 8.74
CA HIS A 191 -20.33 -0.22 8.21
C HIS A 191 -21.16 0.16 6.98
N ILE A 192 -22.02 -0.73 6.48
CA ILE A 192 -22.96 -0.43 5.40
C ILE A 192 -24.21 0.20 6.04
N ASP A 193 -24.40 1.50 5.80
CA ASP A 193 -25.57 2.25 6.25
C ASP A 193 -26.32 2.80 5.05
N LYS A 194 -27.46 2.18 4.72
CA LYS A 194 -28.28 2.55 3.56
C LYS A 194 -28.98 3.89 3.73
N GLU A 195 -29.21 4.33 4.97
CA GLU A 195 -29.82 5.63 5.25
C GLU A 195 -28.81 6.77 5.09
N ALA A 196 -27.53 6.49 5.38
CA ALA A 196 -26.42 7.42 5.18
C ALA A 196 -25.97 7.57 3.71
N GLY A 197 -26.50 6.77 2.79
CA GLY A 197 -26.22 6.86 1.35
C GLY A 197 -25.55 5.62 0.75
N ALA A 198 -25.04 5.74 -0.48
CA ALA A 198 -24.44 4.61 -1.18
C ALA A 198 -23.06 4.24 -0.59
N THR A 199 -22.79 2.94 -0.51
CA THR A 199 -21.52 2.38 -0.03
C THR A 199 -20.80 1.64 -1.15
N LEU A 200 -19.51 1.92 -1.31
CA LEU A 200 -18.58 1.14 -2.13
C LEU A 200 -17.68 0.29 -1.23
N VAL A 201 -17.59 -1.01 -1.49
CA VAL A 201 -16.65 -1.92 -0.84
C VAL A 201 -15.59 -2.36 -1.84
N ILE A 202 -14.33 -2.06 -1.55
CA ILE A 202 -13.16 -2.51 -2.32
C ILE A 202 -12.52 -3.68 -1.56
N LEU A 203 -12.60 -4.87 -2.13
CA LEU A 203 -12.06 -6.10 -1.56
C LEU A 203 -10.72 -6.47 -2.20
N GLY A 204 -9.74 -6.81 -1.37
CA GLY A 204 -8.50 -7.44 -1.80
C GLY A 204 -8.76 -8.82 -2.42
N ALA A 205 -7.82 -9.29 -3.23
CA ALA A 205 -7.99 -10.52 -4.00
C ALA A 205 -8.21 -11.76 -3.11
N SER A 206 -7.61 -11.79 -1.92
CA SER A 206 -7.72 -12.91 -0.98
C SER A 206 -8.94 -12.84 -0.05
N VAL A 207 -9.75 -11.78 -0.11
CA VAL A 207 -10.88 -11.59 0.81
C VAL A 207 -12.09 -12.40 0.36
N ASP A 208 -12.57 -13.28 1.25
CA ASP A 208 -13.89 -13.89 1.16
C ASP A 208 -14.90 -13.14 2.05
N ALA A 209 -15.76 -12.34 1.42
CA ALA A 209 -16.81 -11.59 2.09
C ALA A 209 -18.23 -12.09 1.72
N GLY A 210 -18.35 -13.13 0.89
CA GLY A 210 -19.61 -13.51 0.26
C GLY A 210 -20.35 -12.34 -0.40
N ASP A 211 -21.68 -12.45 -0.48
CA ASP A 211 -22.53 -11.39 -1.05
C ASP A 211 -22.75 -10.24 -0.05
N LEU A 212 -22.50 -9.02 -0.53
CA LEU A 212 -22.74 -7.77 0.20
C LEU A 212 -23.82 -6.96 -0.51
N ASP A 213 -24.69 -6.34 0.27
CA ASP A 213 -25.83 -5.55 -0.21
C ASP A 213 -25.42 -4.09 -0.49
N CYS A 214 -24.43 -3.93 -1.37
CA CYS A 214 -23.82 -2.65 -1.76
C CYS A 214 -23.01 -2.80 -3.06
N THR A 215 -22.41 -1.73 -3.55
CA THR A 215 -21.47 -1.83 -4.68
C THR A 215 -20.17 -2.46 -4.22
N VAL A 216 -19.76 -3.55 -4.87
CA VAL A 216 -18.50 -4.25 -4.56
C VAL A 216 -17.56 -4.19 -5.76
N GLN A 217 -16.33 -3.78 -5.51
CA GLN A 217 -15.22 -3.86 -6.45
C GLN A 217 -14.14 -4.76 -5.88
N ARG A 218 -13.52 -5.60 -6.70
CA ARG A 218 -12.40 -6.44 -6.30
C ARG A 218 -11.10 -5.92 -6.91
N ALA A 219 -10.04 -5.86 -6.12
CA ALA A 219 -8.70 -5.52 -6.58
C ALA A 219 -8.15 -6.63 -7.49
N ASP A 220 -7.32 -6.26 -8.47
CA ASP A 220 -6.62 -7.21 -9.33
C ASP A 220 -5.69 -8.09 -8.48
N ALA A 221 -5.77 -9.41 -8.67
CA ALA A 221 -4.99 -10.41 -7.92
C ALA A 221 -3.48 -10.36 -8.20
N ARG A 222 -3.08 -9.64 -9.24
CA ARG A 222 -1.67 -9.37 -9.57
C ARG A 222 -1.06 -8.26 -8.72
N HIS A 223 -1.84 -7.57 -7.90
CA HIS A 223 -1.32 -6.72 -6.84
C HIS A 223 -1.32 -7.47 -5.51
N TYR A 224 -0.29 -7.27 -4.70
CA TYR A 224 -0.22 -7.80 -3.34
C TYR A 224 -0.57 -6.71 -2.32
N CYS A 225 0.38 -5.99 -1.72
CA CYS A 225 0.09 -4.95 -0.73
C CYS A 225 -0.48 -3.65 -1.30
N THR A 226 -0.38 -3.42 -2.61
CA THR A 226 -0.92 -2.21 -3.27
C THR A 226 -2.37 -2.38 -3.73
N GLY A 227 -2.93 -3.60 -3.76
CA GLY A 227 -4.15 -3.93 -4.52
C GLY A 227 -5.36 -3.06 -4.25
N VAL A 228 -5.86 -3.02 -3.01
CA VAL A 228 -7.04 -2.20 -2.66
C VAL A 228 -6.78 -0.70 -2.83
N TRP A 229 -5.51 -0.28 -2.75
CA TRP A 229 -5.10 1.12 -2.86
C TRP A 229 -5.00 1.57 -4.31
N VAL A 230 -4.53 0.70 -5.21
CA VAL A 230 -4.60 0.91 -6.65
C VAL A 230 -6.06 0.99 -7.09
N ALA A 231 -6.91 0.06 -6.62
CA ALA A 231 -8.34 0.08 -6.91
C ALA A 231 -9.02 1.37 -6.42
N LEU A 232 -8.64 1.88 -5.22
CA LEU A 232 -9.10 3.17 -4.72
C LEU A 232 -8.65 4.33 -5.63
N SER A 233 -7.37 4.34 -6.03
CA SER A 233 -6.81 5.42 -6.85
C SER A 233 -7.33 5.41 -8.29
N GLN A 234 -7.68 4.25 -8.83
CA GLN A 234 -8.32 4.09 -10.14
C GLN A 234 -9.80 4.47 -10.12
N ALA A 235 -10.45 4.32 -8.98
CA ALA A 235 -11.83 4.71 -8.83
C ALA A 235 -11.96 6.24 -9.01
N SER A 236 -12.96 6.65 -9.79
CA SER A 236 -13.11 8.02 -10.30
C SER A 236 -12.95 9.10 -9.22
N SER A 237 -12.37 10.25 -9.57
CA SER A 237 -12.32 11.44 -8.70
C SER A 237 -13.71 11.93 -8.24
N ARG A 238 -14.79 11.45 -8.88
CA ARG A 238 -16.20 11.68 -8.51
C ARG A 238 -16.76 10.67 -7.50
N LEU A 239 -15.93 9.85 -6.88
CA LEU A 239 -16.37 8.91 -5.84
C LEU A 239 -17.21 9.61 -4.76
N ARG A 240 -16.84 10.84 -4.35
CA ARG A 240 -17.57 11.61 -3.33
C ARG A 240 -18.96 12.05 -3.78
N ASP A 241 -19.19 12.17 -5.09
CA ASP A 241 -20.49 12.55 -5.64
C ASP A 241 -21.47 11.37 -5.62
N THR A 242 -20.94 10.14 -5.54
CA THR A 242 -21.71 8.90 -5.67
C THR A 242 -21.83 8.15 -4.35
N PHE A 243 -20.75 8.05 -3.57
CA PHE A 243 -20.67 7.23 -2.37
C PHE A 243 -20.39 8.08 -1.13
N SER A 244 -21.20 7.89 -0.10
CA SER A 244 -20.98 8.51 1.21
C SER A 244 -20.00 7.69 2.07
N THR A 245 -19.88 6.39 1.80
CA THR A 245 -18.96 5.49 2.49
C THR A 245 -18.14 4.65 1.49
N ILE A 246 -16.84 4.55 1.72
CA ILE A 246 -15.94 3.61 1.04
C ILE A 246 -15.30 2.71 2.10
N ILE A 247 -15.37 1.40 1.89
CA ILE A 247 -14.75 0.40 2.76
C ILE A 247 -13.67 -0.33 1.97
N LEU A 248 -12.42 -0.23 2.42
CA LEU A 248 -11.31 -1.01 1.89
C LEU A 248 -11.11 -2.19 2.82
N CYS A 249 -11.07 -3.42 2.29
CA CYS A 249 -10.80 -4.61 3.07
C CYS A 249 -9.76 -5.46 2.38
N ASP A 250 -8.74 -5.91 3.12
CA ASP A 250 -7.79 -6.90 2.63
C ASP A 250 -7.57 -8.02 3.64
N THR A 251 -7.19 -9.20 3.16
CA THR A 251 -6.88 -10.37 3.98
C THR A 251 -5.51 -10.88 3.58
N ASP A 252 -4.57 -10.87 4.53
CA ASP A 252 -3.24 -11.37 4.27
C ASP A 252 -3.27 -12.90 4.14
N PRO A 253 -2.94 -13.49 2.97
CA PRO A 253 -3.00 -14.93 2.78
C PRO A 253 -1.98 -15.70 3.62
N VAL A 254 -0.95 -15.02 4.16
CA VAL A 254 0.07 -15.65 5.01
C VAL A 254 -0.41 -15.76 6.46
N SER A 255 -0.91 -14.67 7.04
CA SER A 255 -1.37 -14.66 8.44
C SER A 255 -2.86 -14.97 8.63
N GLY A 256 -3.68 -14.87 7.58
CA GLY A 256 -5.14 -14.93 7.65
C GLY A 256 -5.79 -13.69 8.27
N ALA A 257 -5.00 -12.73 8.76
CA ALA A 257 -5.50 -11.52 9.37
C ALA A 257 -6.15 -10.62 8.32
N SER A 258 -7.26 -9.98 8.70
CA SER A 258 -7.98 -9.06 7.81
C SER A 258 -7.91 -7.63 8.31
N TYR A 259 -7.83 -6.68 7.40
CA TYR A 259 -7.66 -5.27 7.68
C TYR A 259 -8.74 -4.48 6.97
N ILE A 260 -9.37 -3.55 7.69
CA ILE A 260 -10.44 -2.71 7.14
C ILE A 260 -10.10 -1.24 7.34
N ALA A 261 -10.26 -0.43 6.31
CA ALA A 261 -10.30 1.03 6.42
C ALA A 261 -11.66 1.55 5.96
N VAL A 262 -12.29 2.38 6.78
CA VAL A 262 -13.61 2.98 6.51
C VAL A 262 -13.44 4.46 6.28
N LEU A 263 -13.76 4.90 5.07
CA LEU A 263 -13.78 6.29 4.66
C LEU A 263 -15.24 6.75 4.62
N ARG A 264 -15.59 7.83 5.32
CA ARG A 264 -16.99 8.27 5.45
C ARG A 264 -17.10 9.79 5.52
N ALA A 265 -17.91 10.35 4.61
CA ALA A 265 -18.24 11.78 4.57
C ALA A 265 -19.07 12.21 5.79
#